data_AF-A0A396GAH1-F1
#
_entry.id   AF-A0A396GAH1-F1
#
_cell.length_a   1.000
_cell.length_b   1.000
_cell.length_c   1.000
_cell.angle_alpha   90.00
_cell.angle_beta   90.00
_cell.angle_gamma   90.00
#
_symmetry.space_group_name_H-M   'P 1'
#
loop_
_entity.id
_entity.type
_entity.pdbx_description
1 polymer ?
#
loop_
_entity_poly.entity_id
_entity_poly.type
_entity_poly.pdbx_seq_one_letter_code
_entity_poly.pdbx_strand_id
1 'polypeptide(L)'
;MKYIYLKFFHLSILQLEGQIVAPSKANSKAQSYWFTIEYVNGLTIDGNGQGGLDGDGSTWWESGGERPGVQALLFHSCNDLSVSNLRITNSPSSHVSINMCNRTTFSHVSINSPATSPNTDGFDISFSTDIRIENSNIKSGDDCIAVNGGSNFINVTGVTCGPGHGISVGSLGKKRTNDQVSDVHVRNCTFKETQNGARIKTVPGGSGYARHITYDQIILVNVKNSIIIDQYYNDIIPQAGDVSVSDVTYRGFTGTSANDLAIQLNCGSSG
;
A
#
# COMPACT_ATOMS: atom_id res chain seq x y z
N MET A 1 14.94 -21.98 -13.57
CA MET A 1 14.55 -21.17 -12.41
C MET A 1 14.16 -22.13 -11.29
N LYS A 2 14.86 -22.11 -10.15
CA LYS A 2 14.51 -22.92 -8.97
C LYS A 2 13.50 -22.10 -8.16
N TYR A 3 12.27 -22.57 -8.07
CA TYR A 3 11.25 -21.96 -7.23
C TYR A 3 11.47 -22.41 -5.79
N ILE A 4 11.40 -21.47 -4.84
CA ILE A 4 11.42 -21.81 -3.41
C ILE A 4 9.97 -21.91 -2.95
N TYR A 5 9.40 -23.11 -3.02
CA TYR A 5 8.14 -23.42 -2.36
C TYR A 5 8.44 -23.83 -0.92
N LEU A 6 8.11 -22.99 0.05
CA LEU A 6 8.26 -23.31 1.46
C LEU A 6 6.91 -23.79 2.00
N LYS A 7 6.83 -25.08 2.37
CA LYS A 7 5.67 -25.67 3.01
C LYS A 7 6.04 -25.93 4.47
N PHE A 8 5.44 -25.16 5.39
CA PHE A 8 5.77 -25.23 6.81
C PHE A 8 4.74 -26.06 7.59
N PHE A 9 5.20 -26.84 8.56
CA PHE A 9 4.36 -27.60 9.48
C PHE A 9 4.74 -27.23 10.93
N HIS A 10 3.86 -26.47 11.59
CA HIS A 10 3.90 -26.00 12.99
C HIS A 10 5.02 -25.01 13.38
N LEU A 11 4.63 -23.96 14.12
CA LEU A 11 5.40 -22.76 14.48
C LEU A 11 6.43 -22.34 13.43
N SER A 12 5.90 -21.84 12.31
CA SER A 12 6.66 -21.49 11.13
C SER A 12 7.37 -20.15 11.37
N ILE A 13 8.65 -20.19 11.72
CA ILE A 13 9.53 -19.03 11.62
C ILE A 13 10.30 -19.16 10.31
N LEU A 14 10.18 -18.14 9.45
CA LEU A 14 11.00 -17.96 8.26
C LEU A 14 11.96 -16.79 8.53
N GLN A 15 13.22 -17.11 8.80
CA GLN A 15 14.26 -16.11 8.88
C GLN A 15 14.93 -15.95 7.52
N LEU A 16 14.98 -14.73 6.99
CA LEU A 16 15.77 -14.40 5.82
C LEU A 16 17.08 -13.78 6.27
N GLU A 17 18.19 -14.44 5.99
CA GLU A 17 19.54 -13.95 6.33
C GLU A 17 20.23 -13.24 5.14
N GLY A 18 19.70 -13.43 3.94
CA GLY A 18 20.26 -12.89 2.70
C GLY A 18 19.20 -12.31 1.78
N GLN A 19 19.66 -11.77 0.65
CA GLN A 19 18.79 -11.19 -0.36
C GLN A 19 18.36 -12.27 -1.37
N ILE A 20 17.05 -12.43 -1.56
CA ILE A 20 16.47 -13.21 -2.66
C ILE A 20 16.24 -12.25 -3.82
N VAL A 21 16.89 -12.52 -4.96
CA VAL A 21 16.80 -11.67 -6.15
C VAL A 21 15.92 -12.32 -7.21
N ALA A 22 14.91 -11.59 -7.67
CA ALA A 22 14.05 -11.97 -8.76
C ALA A 22 14.81 -11.94 -10.11
N PRO A 23 14.49 -12.83 -11.06
CA PRO A 23 15.04 -12.70 -12.41
C PRO A 23 14.54 -11.47 -13.17
N SER A 24 15.42 -10.95 -14.02
CA SER A 24 15.09 -9.91 -15.01
C SER A 24 13.87 -10.22 -15.87
N LYS A 25 13.22 -9.18 -16.42
CA LYS A 25 12.12 -9.30 -17.41
C LYS A 25 12.39 -10.32 -18.51
N ALA A 26 13.58 -10.29 -19.12
CA ALA A 26 13.95 -11.19 -20.23
C ALA A 26 13.99 -12.68 -19.84
N ASN A 27 14.17 -12.97 -18.55
CA ASN A 27 14.28 -14.33 -18.02
C ASN A 27 13.06 -14.73 -17.18
N SER A 28 12.07 -13.84 -17.03
CA SER A 28 10.87 -14.10 -16.27
C SER A 28 9.83 -14.86 -17.09
N LYS A 29 9.06 -15.71 -16.42
CA LYS A 29 7.84 -16.30 -17.00
C LYS A 29 6.67 -15.45 -16.55
N ALA A 30 5.71 -15.18 -17.43
CA ALA A 30 4.51 -14.41 -17.10
C ALA A 30 3.81 -14.98 -15.86
N GLN A 31 3.94 -14.29 -14.72
CA GLN A 31 3.31 -14.60 -13.44
C GLN A 31 2.93 -13.27 -12.79
N SER A 32 1.90 -13.27 -11.96
CA SER A 32 1.45 -12.06 -11.27
C SER A 32 2.31 -11.70 -10.05
N TYR A 33 3.05 -12.67 -9.49
CA TYR A 33 3.81 -12.51 -8.24
C TYR A 33 5.12 -13.31 -8.25
N TRP A 34 6.15 -12.78 -7.59
CA TRP A 34 7.45 -13.43 -7.43
C TRP A 34 7.52 -14.35 -6.21
N PHE A 35 7.06 -13.85 -5.06
CA PHE A 35 7.06 -14.55 -3.80
C PHE A 35 5.64 -14.57 -3.25
N THR A 36 5.11 -15.76 -3.03
CA THR A 36 3.70 -15.95 -2.68
C THR A 36 3.59 -16.86 -1.47
N ILE A 37 2.85 -16.41 -0.46
CA ILE A 37 2.50 -17.18 0.72
C ILE A 37 0.97 -17.19 0.81
N GLU A 38 0.39 -18.38 0.77
CA GLU A 38 -1.07 -18.56 0.73
C GLU A 38 -1.51 -19.56 1.79
N TYR A 39 -2.61 -19.24 2.48
CA TYR A 39 -3.27 -20.14 3.43
C TYR A 39 -2.36 -20.61 4.59
N VAL A 40 -1.43 -19.75 5.02
CA VAL A 40 -0.55 -20.02 6.15
C VAL A 40 -0.95 -19.14 7.33
N ASN A 41 -1.31 -19.78 8.45
CA ASN A 41 -1.63 -19.06 9.69
C ASN A 41 -0.48 -19.15 10.69
N GLY A 42 -0.31 -18.13 11.53
CA GLY A 42 0.70 -18.10 12.59
C GLY A 42 2.14 -18.05 12.09
N LEU A 43 2.35 -17.58 10.86
CA LEU A 43 3.69 -17.44 10.27
C LEU A 43 4.40 -16.22 10.85
N THR A 44 5.67 -16.41 11.22
CA THR A 44 6.58 -15.29 11.52
C THR A 44 7.64 -15.22 10.45
N ILE A 45 7.83 -14.05 9.85
CA ILE A 45 8.92 -13.75 8.92
C ILE A 45 9.80 -12.68 9.57
N ASP A 46 11.11 -12.94 9.63
CA ASP A 46 12.08 -11.98 10.12
C ASP A 46 13.23 -11.84 9.13
N GLY A 47 13.47 -10.64 8.64
CA GLY A 47 14.63 -10.32 7.82
C GLY A 47 15.92 -10.22 8.61
N ASN A 48 15.92 -10.34 9.94
CA ASN A 48 17.12 -10.22 10.79
C ASN A 48 17.95 -8.94 10.50
N GLY A 49 17.25 -7.88 10.03
CA GLY A 49 17.86 -6.64 9.55
C GLY A 49 18.72 -6.76 8.29
N GLN A 50 18.91 -7.96 7.73
CA GLN A 50 19.78 -8.28 6.59
C GLN A 50 19.08 -8.90 5.38
N GLY A 51 18.12 -9.78 5.61
CA GLY A 51 17.34 -10.45 4.60
C GLY A 51 16.34 -9.55 3.89
N GLY A 52 16.08 -9.91 2.64
CA GLY A 52 15.16 -9.14 1.82
C GLY A 52 14.88 -9.75 0.48
N LEU A 53 14.00 -9.07 -0.25
CA LEU A 53 13.60 -9.40 -1.62
C LEU A 53 14.03 -8.25 -2.53
N ASP A 54 14.73 -8.56 -3.62
CA ASP A 54 14.95 -7.61 -4.73
C ASP A 54 14.14 -8.06 -5.94
N GLY A 55 13.29 -7.18 -6.45
CA GLY A 55 12.40 -7.48 -7.58
C GLY A 55 13.05 -7.32 -8.96
N ASP A 56 14.30 -6.85 -9.05
CA ASP A 56 14.99 -6.53 -10.32
C ASP A 56 14.15 -5.64 -11.26
N GLY A 57 13.36 -4.74 -10.65
CA GLY A 57 12.31 -3.95 -11.27
C GLY A 57 12.78 -2.99 -12.36
N SER A 58 14.05 -2.56 -12.33
CA SER A 58 14.63 -1.71 -13.38
C SER A 58 14.58 -2.33 -14.77
N THR A 59 14.53 -3.65 -14.87
CA THR A 59 14.37 -4.35 -16.15
C THR A 59 12.94 -4.34 -16.68
N TRP A 60 11.98 -3.89 -15.87
CA TRP A 60 10.55 -3.83 -16.16
C TRP A 60 10.05 -2.41 -16.39
N TRP A 61 10.68 -1.41 -15.78
CA TRP A 61 10.25 -0.02 -15.86
C TRP A 61 10.67 0.61 -17.20
N GLU A 62 9.77 0.58 -18.17
CA GLU A 62 9.91 1.35 -19.41
C GLU A 62 9.25 2.72 -19.25
N SER A 63 9.90 3.78 -19.75
CA SER A 63 9.35 5.14 -19.70
C SER A 63 8.05 5.21 -20.50
N GLY A 64 6.92 5.43 -19.81
CA GLY A 64 5.60 5.48 -20.44
C GLY A 64 5.04 4.11 -20.87
N GLY A 65 5.64 3.01 -20.40
CA GLY A 65 5.19 1.65 -20.69
C GLY A 65 3.98 1.22 -19.85
N GLU A 66 3.33 0.14 -20.26
CA GLU A 66 2.25 -0.49 -19.51
C GLU A 66 2.71 -0.93 -18.11
N ARG A 67 1.80 -0.88 -17.13
CA ARG A 67 2.05 -1.34 -15.77
C ARG A 67 2.58 -2.78 -15.80
N PRO A 68 3.79 -3.05 -15.26
CA PRO A 68 4.27 -4.42 -15.13
C PRO A 68 3.27 -5.23 -14.30
N GLY A 69 2.83 -6.36 -14.86
CA GLY A 69 1.84 -7.24 -14.22
C GLY A 69 2.39 -8.08 -13.05
N VAL A 70 3.67 -7.89 -12.68
CA VAL A 70 4.37 -8.72 -11.69
C VAL A 70 4.66 -7.93 -10.42
N GLN A 71 4.24 -8.44 -9.27
CA GLN A 71 4.48 -7.84 -7.95
C GLN A 71 5.46 -8.69 -7.14
N ALA A 72 6.17 -8.09 -6.17
CA ALA A 72 7.22 -8.79 -5.43
C ALA A 72 6.66 -9.83 -4.45
N LEU A 73 5.70 -9.45 -3.58
CA LEU A 73 5.26 -10.28 -2.47
C LEU A 73 3.73 -10.29 -2.35
N LEU A 74 3.15 -11.49 -2.29
CA LEU A 74 1.73 -11.71 -1.96
C LEU A 74 1.59 -12.50 -0.66
N PHE A 75 0.78 -11.97 0.25
CA PHE A 75 0.12 -12.72 1.30
C PHE A 75 -1.35 -12.88 0.98
N HIS A 76 -1.80 -14.11 0.79
CA HIS A 76 -3.19 -14.44 0.53
C HIS A 76 -3.76 -15.35 1.60
N SER A 77 -4.87 -14.98 2.23
CA SER A 77 -5.53 -15.82 3.24
C SER A 77 -4.61 -16.26 4.38
N CYS A 78 -3.69 -15.38 4.80
CA CYS A 78 -2.75 -15.62 5.89
C CYS A 78 -3.23 -14.90 7.15
N ASN A 79 -3.49 -15.63 8.24
CA ASN A 79 -3.95 -15.06 9.49
C ASN A 79 -2.89 -15.16 10.58
N ASP A 80 -2.91 -14.26 11.56
CA ASP A 80 -1.94 -14.28 12.67
C ASP A 80 -0.49 -14.19 12.15
N LEU A 81 -0.28 -13.41 11.08
CA LEU A 81 1.01 -13.24 10.40
C LEU A 81 1.81 -12.10 11.06
N SER A 82 3.09 -12.34 11.31
CA SER A 82 4.05 -11.31 11.73
C SER A 82 5.19 -11.23 10.73
N VAL A 83 5.46 -10.05 10.18
CA VAL A 83 6.59 -9.78 9.30
C VAL A 83 7.42 -8.64 9.90
N SER A 84 8.71 -8.87 10.09
CA SER A 84 9.59 -7.90 10.74
C SER A 84 10.95 -7.77 10.06
N ASN A 85 11.55 -6.58 10.18
CA ASN A 85 12.93 -6.28 9.75
C ASN A 85 13.25 -6.65 8.29
N LEU A 86 12.23 -6.68 7.43
CA LEU A 86 12.34 -7.14 6.05
C LEU A 86 12.67 -5.98 5.11
N ARG A 87 13.61 -6.21 4.19
CA ARG A 87 13.96 -5.26 3.13
C ARG A 87 13.30 -5.70 1.83
N ILE A 88 12.63 -4.79 1.11
CA ILE A 88 12.06 -5.07 -0.20
C ILE A 88 12.47 -3.95 -1.16
N THR A 89 13.18 -4.28 -2.23
CA THR A 89 13.74 -3.31 -3.16
C THR A 89 13.31 -3.60 -4.59
N ASN A 90 13.20 -2.53 -5.39
CA ASN A 90 13.03 -2.60 -6.84
C ASN A 90 11.92 -3.58 -7.30
N SER A 91 10.73 -3.53 -6.69
CA SER A 91 9.63 -4.35 -7.19
C SER A 91 9.24 -3.89 -8.61
N PRO A 92 8.96 -4.79 -9.57
CA PRO A 92 8.51 -4.37 -10.90
C PRO A 92 7.20 -3.55 -10.88
N SER A 93 6.35 -3.80 -9.89
CA SER A 93 5.06 -3.14 -9.62
C SER A 93 4.94 -2.99 -8.09
N SER A 94 3.74 -3.13 -7.50
CA SER A 94 3.55 -3.08 -6.05
C SER A 94 4.50 -4.05 -5.30
N HIS A 95 4.96 -3.66 -4.11
CA HIS A 95 5.91 -4.43 -3.32
C HIS A 95 5.20 -5.52 -2.51
N VAL A 96 4.21 -5.15 -1.70
CA VAL A 96 3.49 -6.10 -0.83
C VAL A 96 2.00 -6.02 -1.06
N SER A 97 1.41 -7.12 -1.53
CA SER A 97 -0.03 -7.32 -1.56
C SER A 97 -0.50 -8.12 -0.35
N ILE A 98 -1.45 -7.57 0.38
CA ILE A 98 -2.11 -8.19 1.53
C ILE A 98 -3.58 -8.41 1.16
N ASN A 99 -3.96 -9.67 1.00
CA ASN A 99 -5.29 -10.03 0.53
C ASN A 99 -5.92 -11.11 1.42
N MET A 100 -7.17 -10.91 1.84
CA MET A 100 -7.90 -11.87 2.68
C MET A 100 -7.17 -12.25 3.98
N CYS A 101 -6.35 -11.36 4.52
CA CYS A 101 -5.57 -11.62 5.74
C CYS A 101 -6.29 -11.07 6.98
N ASN A 102 -6.04 -11.67 8.14
CA ASN A 102 -6.59 -11.23 9.42
C ASN A 102 -5.51 -11.21 10.51
N ARG A 103 -5.54 -10.23 11.41
CA ARG A 103 -4.59 -10.09 12.54
C ARG A 103 -3.14 -10.19 12.07
N THR A 104 -2.77 -9.32 11.15
CA THR A 104 -1.44 -9.32 10.52
C THR A 104 -0.66 -8.08 10.90
N THR A 105 0.61 -8.24 11.24
CA THR A 105 1.51 -7.13 11.61
C THR A 105 2.75 -7.10 10.74
N PHE A 106 3.06 -5.92 10.20
CA PHE A 106 4.31 -5.60 9.53
C PHE A 106 5.04 -4.55 10.37
N SER A 107 6.27 -4.84 10.82
CA SER A 107 7.05 -3.92 11.65
C SER A 107 8.47 -3.75 11.15
N HIS A 108 9.00 -2.53 11.18
CA HIS A 108 10.39 -2.24 10.74
C HIS A 108 10.69 -2.73 9.32
N VAL A 109 9.70 -2.66 8.43
CA VAL A 109 9.86 -3.00 7.01
C VAL A 109 10.46 -1.81 6.28
N SER A 110 11.44 -2.08 5.42
CA SER A 110 12.06 -1.07 4.55
C SER A 110 11.75 -1.37 3.08
N ILE A 111 10.96 -0.50 2.44
CA ILE A 111 10.65 -0.57 1.01
C ILE A 111 11.44 0.53 0.28
N ASN A 112 12.09 0.19 -0.82
CA ASN A 112 12.85 1.15 -1.60
C ASN A 112 12.82 0.88 -3.11
N SER A 113 12.13 1.75 -3.84
CA SER A 113 12.21 1.90 -5.29
C SER A 113 12.29 3.39 -5.67
N PRO A 114 12.83 3.74 -6.86
CA PRO A 114 12.94 5.14 -7.31
C PRO A 114 11.60 5.87 -7.38
N ALA A 115 11.59 7.19 -7.21
CA ALA A 115 10.36 7.99 -7.39
C ALA A 115 9.71 7.86 -8.79
N THR A 116 10.50 7.48 -9.78
CA THR A 116 10.08 7.33 -11.18
C THR A 116 9.63 5.91 -11.53
N SER A 117 9.67 4.94 -10.59
CA SER A 117 9.23 3.57 -10.89
C SER A 117 7.70 3.45 -10.89
N PRO A 118 7.07 3.14 -12.03
CA PRO A 118 5.63 3.22 -12.17
C PRO A 118 4.90 2.17 -11.33
N ASN A 119 3.85 2.58 -10.61
CA ASN A 119 2.94 1.69 -9.86
C ASN A 119 3.65 0.76 -8.87
N THR A 120 4.68 1.29 -8.20
CA THR A 120 5.49 0.55 -7.23
C THR A 120 5.01 0.76 -5.81
N ASP A 121 3.71 0.62 -5.58
CA ASP A 121 3.04 0.80 -4.30
C ASP A 121 3.78 0.04 -3.18
N GLY A 122 3.84 0.61 -1.97
CA GLY A 122 4.49 -0.06 -0.84
C GLY A 122 3.65 -1.23 -0.34
N PHE A 123 2.47 -0.94 0.22
CA PHE A 123 1.50 -1.94 0.63
C PHE A 123 0.16 -1.74 -0.08
N ASP A 124 -0.33 -2.78 -0.75
CA ASP A 124 -1.69 -2.87 -1.27
C ASP A 124 -2.52 -3.79 -0.36
N ILE A 125 -3.50 -3.23 0.35
CA ILE A 125 -4.37 -3.97 1.28
C ILE A 125 -5.75 -4.13 0.67
N SER A 126 -6.30 -5.35 0.67
CA SER A 126 -7.65 -5.62 0.17
C SER A 126 -8.30 -6.78 0.91
N PHE A 127 -9.62 -6.72 1.09
CA PHE A 127 -10.40 -7.80 1.75
C PHE A 127 -9.84 -8.27 3.09
N SER A 128 -9.17 -7.40 3.85
CA SER A 128 -8.36 -7.79 5.01
C SER A 128 -8.77 -7.03 6.26
N THR A 129 -8.68 -7.70 7.41
CA THR A 129 -9.13 -7.16 8.69
C THR A 129 -8.00 -7.15 9.71
N ASP A 130 -7.94 -6.13 10.57
CA ASP A 130 -6.95 -6.04 11.64
C ASP A 130 -5.50 -6.14 11.14
N ILE A 131 -5.14 -5.18 10.27
CA ILE A 131 -3.80 -5.07 9.68
C ILE A 131 -3.05 -3.93 10.34
N ARG A 132 -1.84 -4.21 10.83
CA ARG A 132 -0.95 -3.25 11.46
C ARG A 132 0.32 -3.06 10.64
N ILE A 133 0.65 -1.82 10.29
CA ILE A 133 1.91 -1.45 9.64
C ILE A 133 2.62 -0.43 10.53
N GLU A 134 3.77 -0.81 11.07
CA GLU A 134 4.41 -0.13 12.18
C GLU A 134 5.88 0.20 11.88
N ASN A 135 6.32 1.39 12.27
CA ASN A 135 7.73 1.79 12.32
C ASN A 135 8.53 1.48 11.05
N SER A 136 7.89 1.68 9.89
CA SER A 136 8.41 1.27 8.58
C SER A 136 8.82 2.47 7.73
N ASN A 137 9.75 2.26 6.81
CA ASN A 137 10.22 3.31 5.90
C ASN A 137 9.97 2.88 4.46
N ILE A 138 9.22 3.69 3.71
CA ILE A 138 8.69 3.32 2.40
C ILE A 138 9.03 4.41 1.39
N LYS A 139 9.81 4.02 0.38
CA LYS A 139 10.10 4.82 -0.80
C LYS A 139 9.60 4.08 -2.02
N SER A 140 8.68 4.70 -2.75
CA SER A 140 8.02 4.14 -3.92
C SER A 140 7.86 5.20 -5.00
N GLY A 141 7.48 4.77 -6.21
CA GLY A 141 7.01 5.66 -7.27
C GLY A 141 5.48 5.75 -7.36
N ASP A 142 4.74 5.16 -6.42
CA ASP A 142 3.28 5.27 -6.30
C ASP A 142 2.87 5.31 -4.81
N ASP A 143 1.68 4.85 -4.44
CA ASP A 143 1.21 4.90 -3.05
C ASP A 143 2.21 4.28 -2.06
N CYS A 144 2.38 4.93 -0.92
CA CYS A 144 3.11 4.35 0.21
C CYS A 144 2.32 3.16 0.76
N ILE A 145 1.02 3.36 0.97
CA ILE A 145 0.06 2.36 1.39
C ILE A 145 -1.27 2.68 0.69
N ALA A 146 -1.90 1.70 0.07
CA ALA A 146 -3.25 1.78 -0.50
C ALA A 146 -4.18 0.79 0.21
N VAL A 147 -5.25 1.31 0.83
CA VAL A 147 -6.30 0.53 1.50
C VAL A 147 -7.50 0.41 0.57
N ASN A 148 -7.69 -0.76 -0.03
CA ASN A 148 -8.74 -1.03 -1.02
C ASN A 148 -9.95 -1.73 -0.37
N GLY A 149 -11.02 -1.89 -1.17
CA GLY A 149 -12.31 -2.42 -0.74
C GLY A 149 -12.25 -3.76 0.01
N GLY A 150 -13.23 -3.93 0.90
CA GLY A 150 -13.36 -5.09 1.78
C GLY A 150 -12.44 -5.07 3.00
N SER A 151 -11.79 -3.95 3.30
CA SER A 151 -10.78 -3.87 4.37
C SER A 151 -11.27 -3.04 5.56
N ASN A 152 -10.99 -3.49 6.79
CA ASN A 152 -11.39 -2.78 8.00
C ASN A 152 -10.43 -2.99 9.18
N PHE A 153 -10.44 -2.08 10.15
CA PHE A 153 -9.49 -2.07 11.28
C PHE A 153 -8.03 -2.05 10.79
N ILE A 154 -7.66 -1.01 10.05
CA ILE A 154 -6.31 -0.84 9.52
C ILE A 154 -5.58 0.19 10.36
N ASN A 155 -4.44 -0.17 10.94
CA ASN A 155 -3.63 0.74 11.75
C ASN A 155 -2.24 0.93 11.12
N VAL A 156 -1.90 2.17 10.80
CA VAL A 156 -0.60 2.56 10.29
C VAL A 156 0.03 3.52 11.30
N THR A 157 1.15 3.15 11.89
CA THR A 157 1.78 3.96 12.96
C THR A 157 3.29 4.08 12.77
N GLY A 158 3.82 5.30 12.88
CA GLY A 158 5.28 5.51 12.84
C GLY A 158 5.90 5.27 11.46
N VAL A 159 5.10 5.33 10.39
CA VAL A 159 5.59 5.10 9.02
C VAL A 159 6.15 6.38 8.42
N THR A 160 7.31 6.29 7.78
CA THR A 160 7.86 7.35 6.93
C THR A 160 7.63 6.99 5.47
N CYS A 161 6.85 7.80 4.76
CA CYS A 161 6.56 7.67 3.34
C CYS A 161 7.31 8.75 2.58
N GLY A 162 8.08 8.41 1.55
CA GLY A 162 8.69 9.45 0.73
C GLY A 162 10.01 9.12 0.05
N PRO A 163 10.10 9.23 -1.29
CA PRO A 163 9.08 9.71 -2.23
C PRO A 163 7.92 8.71 -2.44
N GLY A 164 6.85 9.13 -3.14
CA GLY A 164 5.66 8.33 -3.45
C GLY A 164 4.37 9.14 -3.52
N HIS A 165 3.20 8.49 -3.48
CA HIS A 165 1.87 9.13 -3.60
C HIS A 165 1.08 9.27 -2.29
N GLY A 166 1.71 8.97 -1.14
CA GLY A 166 1.10 9.12 0.18
C GLY A 166 0.40 7.86 0.67
N ILE A 167 -0.41 8.00 1.72
CA ILE A 167 -1.24 6.91 2.25
C ILE A 167 -2.66 7.17 1.78
N SER A 168 -3.19 6.21 1.05
CA SER A 168 -4.44 6.31 0.31
C SER A 168 -5.47 5.31 0.80
N VAL A 169 -6.70 5.77 1.00
CA VAL A 169 -7.88 4.89 0.95
C VAL A 169 -8.43 4.90 -0.47
N GLY A 170 -8.50 3.73 -1.09
CA GLY A 170 -8.94 3.51 -2.46
C GLY A 170 -7.81 3.26 -3.46
N SER A 171 -8.12 3.20 -4.77
CA SER A 171 -9.38 3.66 -5.36
C SER A 171 -10.56 2.74 -5.05
N LEU A 172 -11.67 3.31 -4.60
CA LEU A 172 -12.92 2.58 -4.32
C LEU A 172 -13.96 2.82 -5.41
N GLY A 173 -14.81 1.83 -5.68
CA GLY A 173 -15.92 1.91 -6.64
C GLY A 173 -15.52 1.64 -8.09
N LYS A 174 -14.26 1.26 -8.33
CA LYS A 174 -13.73 1.06 -9.68
C LYS A 174 -14.48 -0.08 -10.38
N LYS A 175 -14.86 0.12 -11.64
CA LYS A 175 -15.73 -0.82 -12.41
C LYS A 175 -17.13 -0.99 -11.78
N ARG A 176 -17.65 0.05 -11.12
CA ARG A 176 -19.00 0.07 -10.49
C ARG A 176 -19.15 -0.98 -9.39
N THR A 177 -18.06 -1.29 -8.70
CA THR A 177 -18.07 -2.20 -7.54
C THR A 177 -18.73 -1.55 -6.33
N ASN A 178 -19.21 -2.40 -5.43
CA ASN A 178 -19.55 -2.00 -4.07
C ASN A 178 -18.31 -2.20 -3.21
N ASP A 179 -17.62 -1.13 -2.86
CA ASP A 179 -16.40 -1.17 -2.05
C ASP A 179 -16.65 -0.57 -0.67
N GLN A 180 -16.19 -1.27 0.36
CA GLN A 180 -16.36 -0.90 1.75
C GLN A 180 -15.01 -0.86 2.44
N VAL A 181 -14.68 0.29 3.03
CA VAL A 181 -13.53 0.47 3.91
C VAL A 181 -13.99 1.17 5.19
N SER A 182 -13.58 0.66 6.34
CA SER A 182 -13.84 1.34 7.60
C SER A 182 -12.74 1.20 8.63
N ASP A 183 -12.75 2.09 9.62
CA ASP A 183 -11.91 2.00 10.82
C ASP A 183 -10.42 1.99 10.46
N VAL A 184 -10.00 3.02 9.72
CA VAL A 184 -8.61 3.22 9.28
C VAL A 184 -7.98 4.30 10.13
N HIS A 185 -6.86 3.99 10.79
CA HIS A 185 -6.13 4.91 11.65
C HIS A 185 -4.68 5.03 11.15
N VAL A 186 -4.31 6.23 10.73
CA VAL A 186 -2.95 6.58 10.32
C VAL A 186 -2.41 7.59 11.33
N ARG A 187 -1.39 7.20 12.11
CA ARG A 187 -0.92 8.00 13.25
C ARG A 187 0.58 8.15 13.29
N ASN A 188 1.07 9.31 13.74
CA ASN A 188 2.50 9.56 13.96
C ASN A 188 3.34 9.25 12.70
N CYS A 189 2.80 9.54 11.51
CA CYS A 189 3.46 9.25 10.24
C CYS A 189 4.09 10.50 9.65
N THR A 190 5.16 10.31 8.87
CA THR A 190 5.85 11.39 8.16
C THR A 190 5.72 11.18 6.66
N PHE A 191 5.28 12.22 5.94
CA PHE A 191 5.27 12.26 4.48
C PHE A 191 6.37 13.21 4.01
N LYS A 192 7.30 12.72 3.20
CA LYS A 192 8.43 13.50 2.68
C LYS A 192 8.46 13.46 1.17
N GLU A 193 8.41 14.61 0.51
CA GLU A 193 8.55 14.74 -0.94
C GLU A 193 7.56 13.84 -1.72
N THR A 194 6.39 13.57 -1.13
CA THR A 194 5.33 12.79 -1.75
C THR A 194 4.41 13.68 -2.59
N GLN A 195 3.77 13.09 -3.60
CA GLN A 195 2.72 13.76 -4.35
C GLN A 195 1.52 14.06 -3.46
N ASN A 196 1.12 13.14 -2.58
CA ASN A 196 0.03 13.38 -1.64
C ASN A 196 0.44 12.97 -0.22
N GLY A 197 -0.22 13.54 0.78
CA GLY A 197 -0.12 13.12 2.17
C GLY A 197 -1.21 12.10 2.49
N ALA A 198 -2.26 12.58 3.15
CA ALA A 198 -3.45 11.80 3.46
C ALA A 198 -4.46 11.85 2.31
N ARG A 199 -4.76 10.72 1.68
CA ARG A 199 -5.59 10.65 0.48
C ARG A 199 -6.79 9.71 0.63
N ILE A 200 -7.94 10.11 0.10
CA ILE A 200 -9.10 9.25 -0.16
C ILE A 200 -9.46 9.43 -1.64
N LYS A 201 -9.59 8.34 -2.39
CA LYS A 201 -9.93 8.35 -3.82
C LYS A 201 -11.07 7.39 -4.13
N THR A 202 -12.17 7.90 -4.69
CA THR A 202 -13.32 7.10 -5.14
C THR A 202 -13.63 7.39 -6.60
N VAL A 203 -14.24 6.42 -7.27
CA VAL A 203 -14.57 6.48 -8.70
C VAL A 203 -16.08 6.68 -8.87
N PRO A 204 -16.51 7.67 -9.68
CA PRO A 204 -17.92 7.88 -9.98
C PRO A 204 -18.62 6.61 -10.51
N GLY A 205 -19.88 6.42 -10.11
CA GLY A 205 -20.67 5.23 -10.46
C GLY A 205 -20.37 4.00 -9.60
N GLY A 206 -19.43 4.10 -8.66
CA GLY A 206 -19.23 3.14 -7.58
C GLY A 206 -20.34 3.18 -6.52
N SER A 207 -20.27 2.27 -5.55
CA SER A 207 -21.15 2.26 -4.38
C SER A 207 -20.43 1.73 -3.14
N GLY A 208 -21.03 1.88 -1.96
CA GLY A 208 -20.45 1.43 -0.69
C GLY A 208 -20.02 2.61 0.19
N TYR A 209 -18.95 2.44 0.97
CA TYR A 209 -18.51 3.47 1.91
C TYR A 209 -17.01 3.44 2.22
N ALA A 210 -16.49 4.61 2.59
CA ALA A 210 -15.22 4.83 3.26
C ALA A 210 -15.50 5.64 4.54
N ARG A 211 -15.47 5.02 5.72
CA ARG A 211 -15.90 5.69 6.96
C ARG A 211 -15.01 5.41 8.16
N HIS A 212 -15.11 6.27 9.19
CA HIS A 212 -14.29 6.18 10.40
C HIS A 212 -12.79 6.16 10.05
N ILE A 213 -12.35 7.16 9.31
CA ILE A 213 -10.96 7.27 8.85
C ILE A 213 -10.31 8.40 9.62
N THR A 214 -9.17 8.13 10.28
CA THR A 214 -8.44 9.15 11.05
C THR A 214 -7.00 9.22 10.59
N TYR A 215 -6.56 10.42 10.23
CA TYR A 215 -5.16 10.77 10.11
C TYR A 215 -4.79 11.70 11.28
N ASP A 216 -3.87 11.28 12.14
CA ASP A 216 -3.55 11.95 13.41
C ASP A 216 -2.04 12.13 13.60
N GLN A 217 -1.61 13.31 14.05
CA GLN A 217 -0.21 13.61 14.33
C GLN A 217 0.70 13.35 13.12
N ILE A 218 0.46 14.08 12.03
CA ILE A 218 1.14 13.88 10.75
C ILE A 218 2.21 14.96 10.54
N ILE A 219 3.40 14.54 10.14
CA ILE A 219 4.48 15.45 9.74
C ILE A 219 4.55 15.48 8.20
N LEU A 220 4.55 16.68 7.64
CA LEU A 220 4.65 16.93 6.20
C LEU A 220 5.97 17.62 5.88
N VAL A 221 6.72 17.10 4.91
CA VAL A 221 7.96 17.71 4.44
C VAL A 221 7.88 17.80 2.93
N ASN A 222 7.61 19.01 2.40
CA ASN A 222 7.57 19.27 0.96
C ASN A 222 6.56 18.36 0.22
N VAL A 223 5.35 18.20 0.76
CA VAL A 223 4.29 17.35 0.19
C VAL A 223 3.41 18.17 -0.76
N LYS A 224 3.16 17.70 -1.99
CA LYS A 224 2.39 18.51 -2.97
C LYS A 224 0.93 18.70 -2.56
N ASN A 225 0.17 17.62 -2.37
CA ASN A 225 -1.23 17.65 -1.91
C ASN A 225 -1.31 17.05 -0.50
N SER A 226 -1.18 17.88 0.54
CA SER A 226 -1.09 17.42 1.93
C SER A 226 -2.30 16.62 2.40
N ILE A 227 -3.51 17.10 2.11
CA ILE A 227 -4.77 16.40 2.38
C ILE A 227 -5.61 16.42 1.11
N ILE A 228 -6.08 15.26 0.67
CA ILE A 228 -6.90 15.14 -0.53
C ILE A 228 -8.05 14.15 -0.37
N ILE A 229 -9.24 14.59 -0.77
CA ILE A 229 -10.37 13.71 -1.08
C ILE A 229 -10.71 13.97 -2.55
N ASP A 230 -10.72 12.90 -3.35
CA ASP A 230 -11.05 12.94 -4.77
C ASP A 230 -12.10 11.87 -5.10
N GLN A 231 -13.38 12.26 -5.15
CA GLN A 231 -14.47 11.37 -5.55
C GLN A 231 -14.69 11.32 -7.08
N TYR A 232 -13.78 11.92 -7.87
CA TYR A 232 -13.80 11.94 -9.33
C TYR A 232 -12.57 11.22 -9.92
N TYR A 233 -12.02 10.26 -9.19
CA TYR A 233 -10.74 9.63 -9.53
C TYR A 233 -10.84 8.84 -10.85
N ASN A 234 -9.98 9.17 -11.82
CA ASN A 234 -9.88 8.55 -13.15
C ASN A 234 -11.14 8.58 -14.03
N ASP A 235 -12.21 9.24 -13.61
CA ASP A 235 -13.40 9.47 -14.43
C ASP A 235 -14.01 10.81 -14.06
N ILE A 236 -14.02 11.74 -15.01
CA ILE A 236 -14.57 13.08 -14.83
C ILE A 236 -16.05 13.16 -15.21
N ILE A 237 -16.63 12.08 -15.72
CA ILE A 237 -18.04 12.05 -16.09
C ILE A 237 -18.85 11.80 -14.81
N PRO A 238 -19.70 12.76 -14.38
CA PRO A 238 -20.60 12.52 -13.27
C PRO A 238 -21.52 11.34 -13.59
N GLN A 239 -21.51 10.33 -12.73
CA GLN A 239 -22.36 9.14 -12.85
C GLN A 239 -23.29 9.06 -11.63
N ALA A 240 -24.44 8.40 -11.81
CA ALA A 240 -25.32 8.10 -10.68
C ALA A 240 -24.67 7.02 -9.79
N GLY A 241 -24.56 7.32 -8.50
CA GLY A 241 -23.88 6.46 -7.53
C GLY A 241 -22.46 6.93 -7.23
N ASP A 242 -22.10 6.90 -5.95
CA ASP A 242 -20.76 7.21 -5.45
C ASP A 242 -20.51 6.37 -4.20
N VAL A 243 -19.24 6.13 -3.89
CA VAL A 243 -18.83 5.58 -2.60
C VAL A 243 -18.94 6.69 -1.57
N SER A 244 -19.81 6.52 -0.57
CA SER A 244 -19.98 7.52 0.50
C SER A 244 -18.71 7.65 1.36
N VAL A 245 -18.32 8.88 1.66
CA VAL A 245 -17.19 9.20 2.53
C VAL A 245 -17.75 9.89 3.78
N SER A 246 -17.55 9.28 4.95
CA SER A 246 -18.10 9.84 6.20
C SER A 246 -17.14 9.69 7.38
N ASP A 247 -17.31 10.52 8.40
CA ASP A 247 -16.57 10.39 9.66
C ASP A 247 -15.03 10.36 9.48
N VAL A 248 -14.54 11.25 8.61
CA VAL A 248 -13.11 11.42 8.36
C VAL A 248 -12.55 12.51 9.27
N THR A 249 -11.51 12.20 10.01
CA THR A 249 -10.82 13.12 10.92
C THR A 249 -9.38 13.35 10.46
N TYR A 250 -9.02 14.62 10.27
CA TYR A 250 -7.63 15.06 10.07
C TYR A 250 -7.22 15.91 11.27
N ARG A 251 -6.19 15.48 12.02
CA ARG A 251 -5.75 16.17 13.24
C ARG A 251 -4.24 16.18 13.39
N GLY A 252 -3.69 17.28 13.92
CA GLY A 252 -2.28 17.36 14.28
C GLY A 252 -1.32 17.32 13.09
N PHE A 253 -1.71 17.86 11.93
CA PHE A 253 -0.82 18.01 10.78
C PHE A 253 0.13 19.19 10.99
N THR A 254 1.43 18.99 10.78
CA THR A 254 2.46 20.03 10.89
C THR A 254 3.50 19.88 9.78
N GLY A 255 4.08 20.98 9.31
CA GLY A 255 5.16 20.97 8.33
C GLY A 255 4.88 21.78 7.07
N THR A 256 5.40 21.34 5.92
CA THR A 256 5.40 22.13 4.67
C THR A 256 4.72 21.43 3.49
N SER A 257 4.04 22.23 2.65
CA SER A 257 3.57 21.81 1.34
C SER A 257 4.49 22.32 0.24
N ALA A 258 4.59 21.56 -0.85
CA ALA A 258 5.32 21.96 -2.05
C ALA A 258 4.50 22.85 -2.99
N ASN A 259 3.16 22.86 -2.83
CA ASN A 259 2.24 23.65 -3.63
C ASN A 259 1.55 24.70 -2.75
N ASP A 260 1.02 25.76 -3.38
CA ASP A 260 0.21 26.77 -2.68
C ASP A 260 -1.10 26.18 -2.14
N LEU A 261 -1.69 25.24 -2.89
CA LEU A 261 -2.93 24.56 -2.52
C LEU A 261 -2.63 23.22 -1.84
N ALA A 262 -2.48 23.26 -0.51
CA ALA A 262 -2.14 22.10 0.30
C ALA A 262 -3.32 21.12 0.54
N ILE A 263 -4.56 21.61 0.53
CA ILE A 263 -5.76 20.83 0.86
C ILE A 263 -6.76 20.92 -0.30
N GLN A 264 -7.25 19.76 -0.76
CA GLN A 264 -8.24 19.65 -1.84
C GLN A 264 -9.32 18.63 -1.48
N LEU A 265 -10.57 19.05 -1.34
CA LEU A 265 -11.68 18.19 -0.96
C LEU A 265 -12.75 18.23 -2.07
N ASN A 266 -12.58 17.37 -3.07
CA ASN A 266 -13.46 17.25 -4.21
C ASN A 266 -14.48 16.14 -3.95
N CYS A 267 -15.47 16.46 -3.12
CA CYS A 267 -16.52 15.53 -2.73
C CYS A 267 -17.68 15.53 -3.75
N GLY A 268 -18.21 14.34 -4.01
CA GLY A 268 -19.45 14.10 -4.75
C GLY A 268 -20.69 14.33 -3.88
N SER A 269 -21.86 14.07 -4.43
CA SER A 269 -23.15 14.36 -3.77
C SER A 269 -23.49 13.43 -2.59
N SER A 270 -22.77 12.32 -2.44
CA SER A 270 -23.10 11.26 -1.46
C SER A 270 -22.36 11.40 -0.12
N GLY A 271 -21.65 12.51 0.09
CA GLY A 271 -20.75 12.72 1.22
C GLY A 271 -19.36 12.16 0.94
#